data_AF-A0A1Q3YWQ6-F1
#
_entry.id   AF-A0A1Q3YWQ6-F1
#
_cell.length_a   1.000
_cell.length_b   1.000
_cell.length_c   1.000
_cell.angle_alpha   90.00
_cell.angle_beta   90.00
_cell.angle_gamma   90.00
#
_symmetry.space_group_name_H-M   'P 1'
#
loop_
_entity.id
_entity.type
_entity.pdbx_description
1 polymer ?
#
loop_
_entity_poly.entity_id
_entity_poly.type
_entity_poly.pdbx_seq_one_letter_code
_entity_poly.pdbx_strand_id
1 'polypeptide(L)'
;MSTKGIIAPVLAALLSLWAGAALAQVGRTDDYGGAGGGVPFELQCPDGYVLVGIDENSDKDLDGIAAQCLQSKGGRLLGSKIQAPRLDPPPSARHGGVAGKAEKSGIAFWGEVICPDGMAAAGISIQRSGANLVHAFRLLCRNMQTYETANSALSGFSRGAAIGSATRDCGGGAIAVGVFGTVVLDDGDEGPIRRMGLICRVIAHPAPPAPPPPPPKPKPADPPPFAIDNDVHAPFAITNG
;
A
#
# COMPACT_ATOMS: atom_id res chain seq x y z
N MET A 1 32.98 -23.27 56.43
CA MET A 1 32.16 -23.81 55.32
C MET A 1 31.79 -22.65 54.42
N SER A 2 32.32 -22.63 53.21
CA SER A 2 32.28 -21.47 52.29
C SER A 2 31.39 -21.82 51.10
N THR A 3 30.25 -21.16 50.99
CA THR A 3 29.26 -21.38 49.92
C THR A 3 29.50 -20.35 48.83
N LYS A 4 30.19 -20.76 47.75
CA LYS A 4 30.40 -19.95 46.55
C LYS A 4 29.11 -19.89 45.73
N GLY A 5 28.57 -18.69 45.57
CA GLY A 5 27.41 -18.41 44.72
C GLY A 5 27.75 -18.53 43.24
N ILE A 6 26.93 -19.31 42.52
CA ILE A 6 26.91 -19.40 41.07
C ILE A 6 25.57 -18.80 40.65
N ILE A 7 25.56 -17.49 40.37
CA ILE A 7 24.42 -16.81 39.75
C ILE A 7 24.97 -16.04 38.55
N ALA A 8 24.26 -16.17 37.42
CA ALA A 8 24.45 -15.51 36.13
C ALA A 8 25.37 -16.24 35.12
N PRO A 9 24.75 -17.04 34.24
CA PRO A 9 24.64 -16.57 32.87
C PRO A 9 23.30 -16.98 32.23
N VAL A 10 22.21 -16.24 32.52
CA VAL A 10 20.93 -16.42 31.79
C VAL A 10 20.44 -15.11 31.16
N LEU A 11 21.06 -13.97 31.48
CA LEU A 11 20.58 -12.66 31.03
C LEU A 11 21.00 -12.24 29.61
N ALA A 12 21.88 -13.00 28.93
CA ALA A 12 22.40 -12.64 27.60
C ALA A 12 21.58 -13.18 26.41
N ALA A 13 20.68 -14.16 26.64
CA ALA A 13 19.93 -14.82 25.56
C ALA A 13 18.55 -14.20 25.26
N LEU A 14 18.10 -13.21 26.04
CA LEU A 14 16.77 -12.59 25.90
C LEU A 14 16.76 -11.30 25.05
N LEU A 15 17.92 -10.79 24.63
CA LEU A 15 18.04 -9.54 23.86
C LEU A 15 18.10 -9.74 22.34
N SER A 16 18.19 -10.97 21.83
CA SER A 16 18.27 -11.26 20.38
C SER A 16 16.90 -11.48 19.70
N LEU A 17 15.78 -11.39 20.43
CA LEU A 17 14.43 -11.68 19.91
C LEU A 17 13.69 -10.47 19.31
N TRP A 18 14.28 -9.26 19.29
CA TRP A 18 13.58 -8.04 18.87
C TRP A 18 14.01 -7.45 17.52
N ALA A 19 14.91 -8.12 16.80
CA ALA A 19 15.17 -7.82 15.39
C ALA A 19 14.23 -8.62 14.50
N GLY A 20 12.91 -8.50 14.75
CA GLY A 20 11.92 -8.92 13.78
C GLY A 20 12.09 -8.04 12.54
N ALA A 21 12.81 -8.54 11.54
CA ALA A 21 12.77 -7.93 10.22
C ALA A 21 11.29 -7.79 9.87
N ALA A 22 10.81 -6.56 9.76
CA ALA A 22 9.51 -6.29 9.18
C ALA A 22 9.60 -6.72 7.71
N LEU A 23 9.46 -8.02 7.48
CA LEU A 23 9.34 -8.58 6.15
C LEU A 23 8.16 -7.84 5.52
N ALA A 24 8.42 -7.11 4.45
CA ALA A 24 7.38 -6.44 3.70
C ALA A 24 6.39 -7.52 3.23
N GLN A 25 5.29 -7.66 3.97
CA GLN A 25 4.28 -8.68 3.67
C GLN A 25 3.63 -8.28 2.35
N VAL A 26 3.89 -9.07 1.32
CA VAL A 26 3.15 -9.03 0.07
C VAL A 26 1.92 -9.91 0.27
N GLY A 27 0.75 -9.30 0.20
CA GLY A 27 -0.54 -9.96 0.34
C GLY A 27 -1.41 -9.75 -0.91
N ARG A 28 -2.55 -10.43 -0.96
CA ARG A 28 -3.59 -10.21 -1.97
C ARG A 28 -4.83 -9.68 -1.28
N THR A 29 -5.55 -8.79 -1.95
CA THR A 29 -6.94 -8.54 -1.57
C THR A 29 -7.79 -9.77 -1.89
N ASP A 30 -9.00 -9.86 -1.34
CA ASP A 30 -10.01 -10.72 -1.94
C ASP A 30 -10.25 -10.28 -3.39
N ASP A 31 -10.46 -11.22 -4.29
CA ASP A 31 -10.91 -10.92 -5.65
C ASP A 31 -12.41 -10.59 -5.68
N TYR A 32 -12.84 -9.89 -6.72
CA TYR A 32 -14.26 -9.66 -6.97
C TYR A 32 -14.60 -9.89 -8.44
N GLY A 33 -15.67 -10.64 -8.68
CA GLY A 33 -16.05 -11.08 -10.01
C GLY A 33 -17.06 -12.22 -10.01
N GLY A 34 -17.09 -12.98 -11.11
CA GLY A 34 -17.92 -14.17 -11.25
C GLY A 34 -17.33 -15.42 -10.62
N ALA A 35 -18.21 -16.36 -10.23
CA ALA A 35 -17.80 -17.69 -9.78
C ALA A 35 -17.24 -18.53 -10.94
N GLY A 36 -16.36 -19.49 -10.64
CA GLY A 36 -15.89 -20.52 -11.59
C GLY A 36 -14.41 -20.41 -12.01
N GLY A 37 -14.02 -21.29 -12.95
CA GLY A 37 -12.66 -21.45 -13.46
C GLY A 37 -12.17 -20.34 -14.39
N GLY A 38 -11.03 -20.58 -15.04
CA GLY A 38 -10.33 -19.62 -15.89
C GLY A 38 -8.81 -19.77 -15.77
N VAL A 39 -8.06 -19.03 -16.59
CA VAL A 39 -6.60 -18.98 -16.48
C VAL A 39 -6.23 -17.85 -15.52
N PRO A 40 -5.49 -18.12 -14.43
CA PRO A 40 -5.03 -17.08 -13.54
C PRO A 40 -3.94 -16.24 -14.20
N PHE A 41 -3.97 -14.94 -13.94
CA PHE A 41 -2.91 -14.02 -14.34
C PHE A 41 -2.44 -13.19 -13.15
N GLU A 42 -1.18 -12.74 -13.22
CA GLU A 42 -0.56 -11.83 -12.26
C GLU A 42 0.32 -10.83 -13.00
N LEU A 43 -0.02 -9.55 -12.87
CA LEU A 43 0.71 -8.44 -13.45
C LEU A 43 1.33 -7.63 -12.32
N GLN A 44 2.55 -8.01 -11.93
CA GLN A 44 3.27 -7.39 -10.82
C GLN A 44 4.26 -6.34 -11.32
N CYS A 45 4.29 -5.20 -10.63
CA CYS A 45 5.30 -4.19 -10.83
C CYS A 45 6.67 -4.70 -10.37
N PRO A 46 7.77 -4.28 -11.02
CA PRO A 46 9.12 -4.62 -10.57
C PRO A 46 9.39 -4.17 -9.13
N ASP A 47 10.43 -4.73 -8.52
CA ASP A 47 10.83 -4.36 -7.16
C ASP A 47 11.14 -2.86 -7.03
N GLY A 48 10.65 -2.25 -5.96
CA GLY A 48 10.72 -0.80 -5.74
C GLY A 48 9.71 0.02 -6.56
N TYR A 49 8.86 -0.59 -7.39
CA TYR A 49 7.76 0.09 -8.07
C TYR A 49 6.43 -0.18 -7.37
N VAL A 50 5.46 0.71 -7.61
CA VAL A 50 4.08 0.60 -7.13
C VAL A 50 3.12 0.84 -8.30
N LEU A 51 1.91 0.30 -8.20
CA LEU A 51 0.85 0.45 -9.19
C LEU A 51 0.30 1.88 -9.11
N VAL A 52 0.33 2.61 -10.23
CA VAL A 52 -0.21 3.97 -10.36
C VAL A 52 -1.36 4.06 -11.36
N GLY A 53 -1.57 3.02 -12.16
CA GLY A 53 -2.66 2.96 -13.11
C GLY A 53 -2.79 1.60 -13.76
N ILE A 54 -3.83 1.44 -14.56
CA ILE A 54 -4.09 0.25 -15.36
C ILE A 54 -4.48 0.72 -16.76
N ASP A 55 -3.76 0.26 -17.77
CA ASP A 55 -4.25 0.31 -19.14
C ASP A 55 -5.30 -0.78 -19.31
N GLU A 56 -6.38 -0.45 -20.00
CA GLU A 56 -7.45 -1.39 -20.27
C GLU A 56 -7.80 -1.45 -21.74
N ASN A 57 -8.22 -2.63 -22.16
CA ASN A 57 -8.95 -2.83 -23.39
C ASN A 57 -10.30 -3.44 -23.04
N SER A 58 -11.36 -2.82 -23.54
CA SER A 58 -12.72 -3.19 -23.23
C SER A 58 -13.66 -2.94 -24.40
N ASP A 59 -14.64 -3.81 -24.58
CA ASP A 59 -15.84 -3.54 -25.40
C ASP A 59 -17.08 -3.44 -24.50
N LYS A 60 -17.68 -4.59 -24.19
CA LYS A 60 -18.84 -4.71 -23.30
C LYS A 60 -18.44 -4.99 -21.85
N ASP A 61 -17.35 -5.72 -21.70
CA ASP A 61 -16.73 -6.09 -20.44
C ASP A 61 -15.22 -5.88 -20.60
N LEU A 62 -14.45 -6.07 -19.53
CA LEU A 62 -13.01 -5.88 -19.53
C LEU A 62 -12.33 -7.08 -20.21
N ASP A 63 -11.64 -6.85 -21.31
CA ASP A 63 -11.03 -7.92 -22.12
C ASP A 63 -9.55 -8.10 -21.81
N GLY A 64 -8.82 -7.00 -21.65
CA GLY A 64 -7.38 -7.01 -21.42
C GLY A 64 -6.94 -5.88 -20.51
N ILE A 65 -5.84 -6.09 -19.80
CA ILE A 65 -5.25 -5.07 -18.93
C ILE A 65 -3.73 -5.09 -18.96
N ALA A 66 -3.13 -3.97 -18.57
CA ALA A 66 -1.72 -3.89 -18.24
C ALA A 66 -1.50 -2.97 -17.04
N ALA A 67 -0.66 -3.41 -16.10
CA ALA A 67 -0.31 -2.57 -14.96
C ALA A 67 0.63 -1.43 -15.38
N GLN A 68 0.28 -0.19 -15.01
CA GLN A 68 1.20 0.94 -15.07
C GLN A 68 1.88 1.13 -13.72
N CYS A 69 3.20 1.11 -13.72
CA CYS A 69 4.04 1.10 -12.55
C CYS A 69 4.94 2.34 -12.50
N LEU A 70 5.18 2.85 -11.30
CA LEU A 70 6.10 3.98 -11.09
C LEU A 70 7.01 3.71 -9.90
N GLN A 71 8.25 4.18 -9.96
CA GLN A 71 9.22 3.91 -8.90
C GLN A 71 8.82 4.63 -7.62
N SER A 72 8.89 3.95 -6.48
CA SER A 72 8.65 4.52 -5.17
C SER A 72 9.93 4.50 -4.33
N LYS A 73 10.32 5.66 -3.80
CA LYS A 73 11.47 5.78 -2.90
C LYS A 73 11.14 6.72 -1.74
N GLY A 74 11.16 6.19 -0.53
CA GLY A 74 10.81 6.96 0.68
C GLY A 74 9.40 7.53 0.65
N GLY A 75 8.44 6.80 0.06
CA GLY A 75 7.05 7.25 -0.08
C GLY A 75 6.84 8.30 -1.18
N ARG A 76 7.85 8.62 -2.00
CA ARG A 76 7.70 9.51 -3.15
C ARG A 76 7.71 8.71 -4.44
N LEU A 77 6.82 9.09 -5.36
CA LEU A 77 6.81 8.57 -6.72
C LEU A 77 7.83 9.32 -7.57
N LEU A 78 8.67 8.59 -8.30
CA LEU A 78 9.79 9.12 -9.06
C LEU A 78 9.84 8.51 -10.46
N GLY A 79 10.42 9.26 -11.40
CA GLY A 79 10.73 8.78 -12.74
C GLY A 79 9.55 8.80 -13.71
N SER A 80 9.62 7.94 -14.72
CA SER A 80 8.59 7.78 -15.74
C SER A 80 7.80 6.49 -15.51
N LYS A 81 6.53 6.50 -15.90
CA LYS A 81 5.66 5.30 -15.84
C LYS A 81 6.28 4.23 -16.73
N ILE A 82 6.38 3.01 -16.21
CA ILE A 82 6.72 1.82 -16.98
C ILE A 82 5.49 0.92 -17.03
N GLN A 83 5.40 0.14 -18.10
CA GLN A 83 4.32 -0.81 -18.27
C GLN A 83 4.82 -2.21 -17.90
N ALA A 84 4.08 -2.91 -17.04
CA ALA A 84 4.30 -4.34 -16.80
C ALA A 84 3.93 -5.14 -18.06
N PRO A 85 4.29 -6.44 -18.14
CA PRO A 85 3.77 -7.31 -19.20
C PRO A 85 2.26 -7.16 -19.34
N ARG A 86 1.79 -7.13 -20.58
CA ARG A 86 0.37 -6.98 -20.89
C ARG A 86 -0.29 -8.35 -20.84
N LEU A 87 -1.54 -8.36 -20.38
CA LEU A 87 -2.47 -9.43 -20.73
C LEU A 87 -3.11 -9.01 -22.05
N ASP A 88 -2.50 -9.45 -23.15
CA ASP A 88 -3.02 -9.15 -24.48
C ASP A 88 -4.31 -9.96 -24.70
N PRO A 89 -5.41 -9.32 -25.11
CA PRO A 89 -6.60 -10.09 -25.47
C PRO A 89 -6.27 -11.00 -26.66
N PRO A 90 -6.87 -12.19 -26.75
CA PRO A 90 -6.70 -13.04 -27.89
C PRO A 90 -7.33 -12.36 -29.12
N PRO A 91 -6.88 -12.70 -30.33
CA PRO A 91 -7.41 -12.12 -31.56
C PRO A 91 -8.93 -12.27 -31.72
N SER A 92 -9.53 -13.29 -31.10
CA SER A 92 -10.94 -13.67 -31.19
C SER A 92 -11.89 -12.90 -30.26
N ALA A 93 -11.39 -12.22 -29.21
CA ALA A 93 -12.21 -11.35 -28.36
C ALA A 93 -12.80 -10.13 -29.10
N ARG A 94 -12.46 -9.94 -30.39
CA ARG A 94 -12.99 -8.90 -31.29
C ARG A 94 -14.43 -9.16 -31.75
N HIS A 95 -15.18 -10.06 -31.11
CA HIS A 95 -16.52 -10.43 -31.50
C HIS A 95 -17.57 -9.37 -31.09
N GLY A 96 -17.67 -8.33 -31.93
CA GLY A 96 -18.97 -7.78 -32.29
C GLY A 96 -19.46 -6.56 -31.52
N GLY A 97 -18.90 -5.39 -31.84
CA GLY A 97 -19.56 -4.12 -31.52
C GLY A 97 -18.78 -2.89 -31.93
N VAL A 98 -19.09 -2.30 -33.09
CA VAL A 98 -18.59 -0.98 -33.57
C VAL A 98 -17.08 -0.77 -33.83
N ALA A 99 -16.22 -1.78 -33.65
CA ALA A 99 -14.81 -1.72 -34.10
C ALA A 99 -14.63 -1.68 -35.64
N GLY A 100 -15.71 -1.70 -36.42
CA GLY A 100 -15.71 -1.70 -37.90
C GLY A 100 -15.12 -0.45 -38.58
N LYS A 101 -14.60 0.54 -37.84
CA LYS A 101 -13.76 1.61 -38.41
C LYS A 101 -12.35 1.71 -37.84
N ALA A 102 -12.07 1.10 -36.68
CA ALA A 102 -10.72 1.08 -36.09
C ALA A 102 -9.87 -0.10 -36.58
N GLU A 103 -10.50 -1.17 -37.04
CA GLU A 103 -9.80 -2.37 -37.50
C GLU A 103 -8.93 -2.14 -38.75
N LYS A 104 -9.28 -1.14 -39.58
CA LYS A 104 -8.43 -0.73 -40.72
C LYS A 104 -7.20 0.10 -40.33
N SER A 105 -7.11 0.58 -39.08
CA SER A 105 -5.96 1.35 -38.60
C SER A 105 -4.94 0.55 -37.80
N GLY A 106 -5.26 -0.67 -37.34
CA GLY A 106 -4.35 -1.46 -36.51
C GLY A 106 -4.05 -0.86 -35.13
N ILE A 107 -4.83 0.14 -34.70
CA ILE A 107 -4.67 0.82 -33.41
C ILE A 107 -5.71 0.23 -32.45
N ALA A 108 -5.26 -0.60 -31.50
CA ALA A 108 -6.07 -0.95 -30.34
C ALA A 108 -6.22 0.31 -29.48
N PHE A 109 -7.45 0.75 -29.22
CA PHE A 109 -7.72 1.88 -28.34
C PHE A 109 -7.71 1.37 -26.91
N TRP A 110 -6.57 1.54 -26.23
CA TRP A 110 -6.48 1.28 -24.81
C TRP A 110 -6.94 2.52 -24.03
N GLY A 111 -7.87 2.31 -23.09
CA GLY A 111 -8.21 3.30 -22.08
C GLY A 111 -7.16 3.31 -20.98
N GLU A 112 -7.03 4.44 -20.26
CA GLU A 112 -6.15 4.52 -19.09
C GLU A 112 -6.96 4.85 -17.84
N VAL A 113 -6.84 4.04 -16.79
CA VAL A 113 -7.32 4.33 -15.45
C VAL A 113 -6.12 4.67 -14.57
N ILE A 114 -5.85 5.97 -14.41
CA ILE A 114 -4.66 6.49 -13.73
C ILE A 114 -5.02 7.16 -12.41
N CYS A 115 -4.20 6.94 -11.39
CA CYS A 115 -4.26 7.70 -10.15
C CYS A 115 -3.81 9.15 -10.35
N PRO A 116 -4.37 10.12 -9.61
CA PRO A 116 -3.87 11.50 -9.65
C PRO A 116 -2.37 11.59 -9.35
N ASP A 117 -1.74 12.66 -9.82
CA ASP A 117 -0.31 12.88 -9.67
C ASP A 117 0.15 12.75 -8.20
N GLY A 118 1.25 12.01 -7.99
CA GLY A 118 1.79 11.76 -6.65
C GLY A 118 1.04 10.71 -5.83
N MET A 119 0.01 10.06 -6.39
CA MET A 119 -0.73 8.99 -5.71
C MET A 119 -0.48 7.61 -6.34
N ALA A 120 -0.55 6.58 -5.50
CA ALA A 120 -0.49 5.19 -5.90
C ALA A 120 -1.81 4.47 -5.58
N ALA A 121 -2.12 3.41 -6.29
CA ALA A 121 -3.31 2.61 -6.03
C ALA A 121 -3.22 1.95 -4.64
N ALA A 122 -4.23 2.16 -3.81
CA ALA A 122 -4.37 1.56 -2.49
C ALA A 122 -5.60 0.65 -2.40
N GLY A 123 -6.53 0.77 -3.34
CA GLY A 123 -7.68 -0.11 -3.45
C GLY A 123 -8.26 -0.09 -4.86
N ILE A 124 -9.23 -0.96 -5.10
CA ILE A 124 -9.97 -1.05 -6.36
C ILE A 124 -11.45 -1.24 -6.07
N SER A 125 -12.29 -0.48 -6.78
CA SER A 125 -13.73 -0.71 -6.82
C SER A 125 -14.07 -1.32 -8.16
N ILE A 126 -14.69 -2.49 -8.15
CA ILE A 126 -14.98 -3.29 -9.34
C ILE A 126 -16.50 -3.42 -9.48
N GLN A 127 -17.00 -3.19 -10.68
CA GLN A 127 -18.38 -3.42 -11.10
C GLN A 127 -18.46 -4.70 -11.93
N ARG A 128 -19.53 -5.47 -11.78
CA ARG A 128 -19.78 -6.70 -12.54
C ARG A 128 -20.97 -6.56 -13.47
N SER A 129 -20.92 -7.20 -14.62
CA SER A 129 -22.06 -7.29 -15.54
C SER A 129 -22.98 -8.47 -15.22
N GLY A 130 -24.13 -8.52 -15.89
CA GLY A 130 -25.07 -9.65 -15.81
C GLY A 130 -24.47 -11.01 -16.18
N ALA A 131 -23.36 -11.01 -16.93
CA ALA A 131 -22.59 -12.21 -17.27
C ALA A 131 -21.59 -12.64 -16.17
N ASN A 132 -21.57 -11.92 -15.03
CA ASN A 132 -20.59 -12.07 -13.97
C ASN A 132 -19.13 -11.87 -14.42
N LEU A 133 -18.92 -10.97 -15.39
CA LEU A 133 -17.59 -10.53 -15.82
C LEU A 133 -17.25 -9.19 -15.17
N VAL A 134 -15.97 -8.82 -15.17
CA VAL A 134 -15.56 -7.47 -14.77
C VAL A 134 -16.06 -6.50 -15.82
N HIS A 135 -17.00 -5.65 -15.43
CA HIS A 135 -17.64 -4.70 -16.34
C HIS A 135 -17.00 -3.33 -16.29
N ALA A 136 -16.61 -2.86 -15.11
CA ALA A 136 -15.91 -1.60 -14.92
C ALA A 136 -15.12 -1.63 -13.63
N PHE A 137 -14.18 -0.72 -13.49
CA PHE A 137 -13.42 -0.54 -12.27
C PHE A 137 -12.94 0.90 -12.12
N ARG A 138 -12.55 1.25 -10.90
CA ARG A 138 -11.75 2.43 -10.62
C ARG A 138 -10.79 2.13 -9.49
N LEU A 139 -9.65 2.78 -9.51
CA LEU A 139 -8.68 2.75 -8.43
C LEU A 139 -9.05 3.74 -7.34
N LEU A 140 -8.99 3.28 -6.08
CA LEU A 140 -8.85 4.13 -4.91
C LEU A 140 -7.37 4.42 -4.74
N CYS A 141 -7.00 5.68 -4.90
CA CYS A 141 -5.63 6.16 -4.90
C CYS A 141 -5.31 6.84 -3.57
N ARG A 142 -4.05 6.71 -3.14
CA ARG A 142 -3.55 7.31 -1.92
C ARG A 142 -2.20 7.95 -2.15
N ASN A 143 -2.04 9.17 -1.64
CA ASN A 143 -0.72 9.78 -1.49
C ASN A 143 0.03 9.06 -0.37
N MET A 144 1.19 8.50 -0.67
CA MET A 144 1.97 7.71 0.31
C MET A 144 2.64 8.56 1.40
N GLN A 145 2.63 9.89 1.30
CA GLN A 145 3.20 10.79 2.30
C GLN A 145 2.12 11.46 3.14
N THR A 146 1.07 11.98 2.49
CA THR A 146 0.00 12.73 3.15
C THR A 146 -1.17 11.85 3.58
N TYR A 147 -1.25 10.62 3.07
CA TYR A 147 -2.37 9.69 3.23
C TYR A 147 -3.71 10.19 2.68
N GLU A 148 -3.71 11.32 1.97
CA GLU A 148 -4.88 11.80 1.25
C GLU A 148 -5.32 10.76 0.22
N THR A 149 -6.64 10.58 0.09
CA THR A 149 -7.23 9.63 -0.84
C THR A 149 -7.98 10.35 -1.94
N ALA A 150 -7.94 9.77 -3.13
CA ALA A 150 -8.72 10.22 -4.28
C ALA A 150 -9.16 9.01 -5.10
N ASN A 151 -10.20 9.17 -5.91
CA ASN A 151 -10.58 8.15 -6.87
C ASN A 151 -10.04 8.52 -8.25
N SER A 152 -9.50 7.55 -8.97
CA SER A 152 -9.27 7.66 -10.41
C SER A 152 -10.60 7.76 -11.18
N ALA A 153 -10.51 8.07 -12.48
CA ALA A 153 -11.66 7.93 -13.37
C ALA A 153 -12.23 6.50 -13.32
N LEU A 154 -13.54 6.36 -13.58
CA LEU A 154 -14.11 5.04 -13.85
C LEU A 154 -13.62 4.60 -15.23
N SER A 155 -13.28 3.32 -15.39
CA SER A 155 -12.99 2.78 -16.71
C SER A 155 -14.12 2.99 -17.70
N GLY A 156 -13.74 3.15 -18.97
CA GLY A 156 -14.66 3.48 -20.05
C GLY A 156 -15.17 2.22 -20.75
N PHE A 157 -16.49 2.12 -20.92
CA PHE A 157 -17.11 1.03 -21.68
C PHE A 157 -18.14 1.61 -22.64
N SER A 158 -18.19 1.06 -23.85
CA SER A 158 -19.12 1.51 -24.89
C SER A 158 -20.56 1.02 -24.63
N ARG A 159 -20.72 -0.10 -23.92
CA ARG A 159 -22.00 -0.82 -23.79
C ARG A 159 -22.05 -1.65 -22.52
N GLY A 160 -23.25 -1.89 -22.00
CA GLY A 160 -23.49 -2.80 -20.87
C GLY A 160 -24.08 -2.09 -19.65
N ALA A 161 -24.42 -2.88 -18.64
CA ALA A 161 -24.91 -2.39 -17.35
C ALA A 161 -24.28 -3.20 -16.22
N ALA A 162 -23.77 -2.49 -15.22
CA ALA A 162 -23.34 -3.09 -13.97
C ALA A 162 -24.55 -3.58 -13.16
N ILE A 163 -24.48 -4.82 -12.66
CA ILE A 163 -25.48 -5.42 -11.77
C ILE A 163 -25.03 -5.43 -10.29
N GLY A 164 -23.79 -5.03 -10.02
CA GLY A 164 -23.26 -4.96 -8.66
C GLY A 164 -21.84 -4.43 -8.63
N SER A 165 -21.39 -4.00 -7.45
CA SER A 165 -20.05 -3.47 -7.24
C SER A 165 -19.50 -3.87 -5.88
N ALA A 166 -18.18 -4.00 -5.78
CA ALA A 166 -17.50 -4.12 -4.49
C ALA A 166 -16.15 -3.39 -4.51
N THR A 167 -15.76 -2.90 -3.34
CA THR A 167 -14.46 -2.28 -3.12
C THR A 167 -13.55 -3.21 -2.32
N ARG A 168 -12.28 -3.25 -2.71
CA ARG A 168 -11.21 -4.04 -2.10
C ARG A 168 -10.02 -3.12 -1.85
N ASP A 169 -9.65 -2.95 -0.59
CA ASP A 169 -8.54 -2.09 -0.16
C ASP A 169 -7.37 -2.98 0.28
N CYS A 170 -6.14 -2.53 0.01
CA CYS A 170 -4.92 -3.16 0.48
C CYS A 170 -4.75 -3.09 2.01
N GLY A 171 -5.45 -2.19 2.70
CA GLY A 171 -5.39 -2.00 4.14
C GLY A 171 -4.56 -0.77 4.57
N GLY A 172 -4.55 -0.53 5.89
CA GLY A 172 -4.07 0.69 6.58
C GLY A 172 -2.57 0.98 6.54
N GLY A 173 -2.01 1.07 5.33
CA GLY A 173 -0.60 1.36 5.07
C GLY A 173 -0.02 0.58 3.88
N ALA A 174 -0.78 -0.32 3.28
CA ALA A 174 -0.34 -1.08 2.12
C ALA A 174 -0.73 -0.39 0.80
N ILE A 175 0.13 -0.48 -0.19
CA ILE A 175 -0.09 0.06 -1.54
C ILE A 175 -0.05 -1.09 -2.52
N ALA A 176 -0.83 -1.00 -3.59
CA ALA A 176 -0.83 -1.98 -4.64
C ALA A 176 0.51 -1.96 -5.40
N VAL A 177 1.06 -3.14 -5.63
CA VAL A 177 2.28 -3.40 -6.40
C VAL A 177 1.98 -4.27 -7.62
N GLY A 178 0.72 -4.49 -7.93
CA GLY A 178 0.30 -5.28 -9.07
C GLY A 178 -1.20 -5.59 -9.03
N VAL A 179 -1.63 -6.32 -10.04
CA VAL A 179 -3.01 -6.76 -10.25
C VAL A 179 -3.00 -8.26 -10.48
N PHE A 180 -4.00 -8.97 -9.98
CA PHE A 180 -4.20 -10.39 -10.28
C PHE A 180 -5.65 -10.67 -10.62
N GLY A 181 -5.91 -11.80 -11.26
CA GLY A 181 -7.28 -12.17 -11.61
C GLY A 181 -7.37 -13.47 -12.37
N THR A 182 -8.50 -13.67 -13.04
CA THR A 182 -8.67 -14.78 -14.00
C THR A 182 -9.40 -14.32 -15.26
N VAL A 183 -8.97 -14.83 -16.41
CA VAL A 183 -9.68 -14.72 -17.69
C VAL A 183 -10.53 -15.96 -17.94
N VAL A 184 -11.64 -15.79 -18.66
CA VAL A 184 -12.42 -16.91 -19.20
C VAL A 184 -11.62 -17.59 -20.30
N LEU A 185 -11.78 -18.89 -20.51
CA LEU A 185 -11.34 -19.53 -21.76
C LEU A 185 -12.58 -19.75 -22.63
N ASP A 186 -12.55 -19.24 -23.85
CA ASP A 186 -13.59 -19.48 -24.86
C ASP A 186 -12.94 -20.15 -26.07
N ASP A 187 -13.33 -21.39 -26.36
CA ASP A 187 -12.75 -22.24 -27.42
C ASP A 187 -11.21 -22.35 -27.45
N GLY A 188 -10.55 -22.16 -26.30
CA GLY A 188 -9.09 -22.21 -26.16
C GLY A 188 -8.39 -20.86 -26.23
N ASP A 189 -9.14 -19.79 -26.49
CA ASP A 189 -8.67 -18.41 -26.47
C ASP A 189 -9.01 -17.71 -25.14
N GLU A 190 -8.23 -16.70 -24.76
CA GLU A 190 -8.41 -15.92 -23.52
C GLU A 190 -9.61 -14.95 -23.59
N GLY A 191 -10.78 -15.36 -23.13
CA GLY A 191 -11.95 -14.49 -23.01
C GLY A 191 -11.82 -13.37 -21.97
N PRO A 192 -12.92 -12.64 -21.71
CA PRO A 192 -12.93 -11.47 -20.83
C PRO A 192 -12.52 -11.79 -19.40
N ILE A 193 -12.06 -10.76 -18.68
CA ILE A 193 -11.66 -10.84 -17.29
C ILE A 193 -12.90 -11.12 -16.42
N ARG A 194 -12.86 -12.26 -15.73
CA ARG A 194 -13.96 -12.73 -14.87
C ARG A 194 -13.90 -12.13 -13.47
N ARG A 195 -12.70 -12.02 -12.91
CA ARG A 195 -12.45 -11.47 -11.57
C ARG A 195 -11.09 -10.82 -11.50
N MET A 196 -10.97 -9.83 -10.62
CA MET A 196 -9.75 -9.07 -10.42
C MET A 196 -9.57 -8.69 -8.95
N GLY A 197 -8.32 -8.52 -8.55
CA GLY A 197 -7.91 -8.01 -7.24
C GLY A 197 -6.54 -7.34 -7.31
N LEU A 198 -6.05 -6.88 -6.16
CA LEU A 198 -4.76 -6.20 -6.07
C LEU A 198 -3.73 -7.05 -5.33
N ILE A 199 -2.50 -7.02 -5.82
CA ILE A 199 -1.33 -7.50 -5.09
C ILE A 199 -0.84 -6.31 -4.25
N CYS A 200 -0.83 -6.46 -2.94
CA CYS A 200 -0.59 -5.37 -2.00
C CYS A 200 0.72 -5.59 -1.25
N ARG A 201 1.43 -4.51 -0.94
CA ARG A 201 2.62 -4.55 -0.08
C ARG A 201 2.53 -3.46 0.97
N VAL A 202 2.78 -3.81 2.23
CA VAL A 202 2.96 -2.83 3.29
C VAL A 202 4.22 -2.02 2.99
N ILE A 203 4.08 -0.72 2.76
CA ILE A 203 5.22 0.17 2.61
C ILE A 203 5.53 0.67 4.02
N ALA A 204 6.63 0.21 4.59
CA ALA A 204 7.11 0.75 5.85
C ALA A 204 7.39 2.24 5.64
N HIS A 205 6.56 3.09 6.22
CA HIS A 205 6.92 4.49 6.34
C HIS A 205 8.12 4.57 7.27
N PRO A 206 9.17 5.33 6.90
CA PRO A 206 10.20 5.64 7.87
C PRO A 206 9.50 6.24 9.08
N ALA A 207 9.79 5.71 10.27
CA ALA A 207 9.30 6.31 11.49
C ALA A 207 9.62 7.82 11.43
N PRO A 208 8.68 8.70 11.86
CA PRO A 208 8.99 10.11 11.98
C PRO A 208 10.34 10.24 12.70
N PRO A 209 11.25 11.13 12.24
CA PRO A 209 12.50 11.35 12.95
C PRO A 209 12.18 11.55 14.43
N ALA A 210 12.94 10.88 15.30
CA ALA A 210 12.72 10.97 16.74
C ALA A 210 12.62 12.46 17.12
N PRO A 211 11.66 12.87 17.96
CA PRO A 211 11.61 14.23 18.46
C PRO A 211 13.01 14.61 18.96
N PRO A 212 13.49 15.84 18.70
CA PRO A 212 14.75 16.27 19.27
C PRO A 212 14.69 16.03 20.78
N PRO A 213 15.78 15.53 21.40
CA PRO A 213 15.79 15.28 22.83
C PRO A 213 15.35 16.57 23.55
N PRO A 214 14.48 16.45 24.57
CA PRO A 214 14.06 17.63 25.33
C PRO A 214 15.32 18.38 25.81
N PRO A 215 15.30 19.72 25.84
CA PRO A 215 16.42 20.49 26.35
C PRO A 215 16.85 19.93 27.70
N PRO A 216 18.17 19.85 28.00
CA PRO A 216 18.63 19.46 29.32
C PRO A 216 17.86 20.28 30.36
N LYS A 217 17.23 19.61 31.33
CA LYS A 217 16.63 20.34 32.46
C LYS A 217 17.73 21.23 33.05
N PRO A 218 17.45 22.51 33.32
CA PRO A 218 18.41 23.38 34.00
C PRO A 218 18.93 22.64 35.23
N LYS A 219 20.25 22.51 35.35
CA LYS A 219 20.86 21.96 36.55
C LYS A 219 20.33 22.80 37.72
N PRO A 220 19.78 22.21 38.80
CA PRO A 220 19.45 22.96 39.99
C PRO A 220 20.65 23.85 40.34
N ALA A 221 20.40 25.15 40.53
CA ALA A 221 21.45 26.05 40.97
C ALA A 221 22.10 25.44 42.21
N ASP A 222 23.44 25.42 42.24
CA ASP A 222 24.13 24.97 43.44
C ASP A 222 23.56 25.76 44.63
N PRO A 223 23.19 25.09 45.74
CA PRO A 223 22.65 25.79 46.88
C PRO A 223 23.64 26.89 47.26
N PRO A 224 23.16 28.11 47.58
CA PRO A 224 24.06 29.17 48.02
C PRO A 224 24.92 28.61 49.16
N PRO A 225 26.23 28.93 49.20
CA PRO A 225 27.08 28.50 50.30
C PRO A 225 26.36 28.89 51.58
N PHE A 226 26.14 27.90 52.46
CA PHE A 226 25.45 28.09 53.73
C PHE A 226 25.93 29.40 54.35
N ALA A 227 25.03 30.38 54.45
CA ALA A 227 25.27 31.51 55.30
C ALA A 227 25.38 30.90 56.71
N ILE A 228 26.60 30.84 57.22
CA ILE A 228 26.84 30.55 58.63
C ILE A 228 26.25 31.76 59.34
N ASP A 229 24.99 31.66 59.76
CA ASP A 229 24.42 32.59 60.72
C ASP A 229 25.23 32.44 62.00
N ASN A 230 26.17 33.35 62.19
CA ASN A 230 26.90 33.57 63.43
C ASN A 230 25.97 34.22 64.47
N ASP A 231 24.81 33.63 64.73
CA ASP A 231 23.96 33.98 65.88
C ASP A 231 24.53 33.31 67.14
N VAL A 232 25.79 33.66 67.44
CA VAL A 232 26.40 33.46 68.74
C VAL A 232 26.09 34.71 69.55
N HIS A 233 24.89 34.85 70.11
CA HIS A 233 24.60 35.77 71.23
C HIS A 233 23.36 35.29 72.01
N ALA A 234 23.49 34.16 72.70
CA ALA A 234 22.64 33.86 73.86
C ALA A 234 23.38 34.33 75.13
N PRO A 235 22.88 35.33 75.88
CA PRO A 235 23.43 35.65 77.19
C PRO A 235 23.05 34.55 78.19
N PHE A 236 24.06 33.97 78.84
CA PHE A 236 23.88 33.09 79.99
C PHE A 236 23.26 33.90 81.15
N ALA A 237 22.03 33.56 81.54
CA ALA A 237 21.44 34.01 82.79
C ALA A 237 21.88 33.05 83.90
N ILE A 238 22.78 33.50 84.78
CA ILE A 238 23.11 32.85 86.05
C ILE A 238 22.08 33.37 87.06
N THR A 239 21.18 32.51 87.53
CA THR A 239 20.36 32.79 88.72
C THR A 239 20.94 32.03 89.90
N ASN A 240 21.48 32.76 90.88
CA ASN A 240 21.83 32.23 92.20
C ASN A 240 20.55 31.96 92.99
N GLY A 241 20.42 30.73 93.49
CA GLY A 241 19.44 30.30 94.48
C GLY A 241 20.00 29.12 95.24
#